data_AF-A0A933YFR7-F1
#
_entry.id   AF-A0A933YFR7-F1
#
_cell.length_a   1.000
_cell.length_b   1.000
_cell.length_c   1.000
_cell.angle_alpha   90.00
_cell.angle_beta   90.00
_cell.angle_gamma   90.00
#
_symmetry.space_group_name_H-M   'P 1'
#
loop_
_entity.id
_entity.type
_entity.pdbx_description
1 polymer ?
#
loop_
_entity_poly.entity_id
_entity_poly.type
_entity_poly.pdbx_seq_one_letter_code
_entity_poly.pdbx_strand_id
1 'polypeptide(L)'
;MVLSKIVEVVIYAGVVQGFFLALVLTTAKNGKRKSNGILSALLIVLSVSIVHSVFLAGNVDIPYKIKEPFILLIGPLLLLYIRELISPRRFILSDALHLIPFLLFFLIHIPAMIF
;
A
#
# COMPACT_ATOMS: atom_id res chain seq x y z
N MET A 1 3.54 -21.56 21.27
CA MET A 1 2.32 -21.94 20.54
C MET A 1 1.16 -20.94 20.72
N VAL A 2 0.92 -20.39 21.91
CA VAL A 2 -0.16 -19.37 22.12
C VAL A 2 0.21 -18.01 21.52
N LEU A 3 1.43 -17.52 21.77
CA LEU A 3 1.89 -16.22 21.28
C LEU A 3 1.81 -16.10 19.74
N SER A 4 2.21 -17.15 19.01
CA SER A 4 2.15 -17.16 17.54
C SER A 4 0.72 -17.02 17.02
N LYS A 5 -0.25 -17.67 17.66
CA LYS A 5 -1.67 -17.53 17.30
C LYS A 5 -2.20 -16.12 17.57
N ILE A 6 -1.78 -15.51 18.67
CA ILE A 6 -2.16 -14.11 18.97
C ILE A 6 -1.62 -13.17 17.90
N VAL A 7 -0.34 -13.31 17.54
CA VAL A 7 0.30 -12.50 16.50
C VAL A 7 -0.43 -12.66 15.16
N GLU A 8 -0.76 -13.90 14.79
CA GLU A 8 -1.50 -14.19 13.55
C GLU A 8 -2.88 -13.52 13.51
N VAL A 9 -3.64 -13.60 14.61
CA VAL A 9 -4.94 -12.91 14.73
C VAL A 9 -4.78 -11.40 14.60
N VAL A 10 -3.77 -10.80 15.26
CA VAL A 10 -3.50 -9.36 15.15
C VAL A 10 -3.15 -8.96 13.72
N ILE A 11 -2.35 -9.77 13.02
CA ILE A 11 -1.97 -9.51 11.63
C ILE A 11 -3.20 -9.53 10.71
N TYR A 12 -4.03 -10.57 10.77
CA TYR A 12 -5.23 -10.65 9.94
C TYR A 12 -6.25 -9.56 10.29
N ALA A 13 -6.44 -9.25 11.57
CA ALA A 13 -7.28 -8.14 11.99
C ALA A 13 -6.77 -6.80 11.43
N GLY A 14 -5.45 -6.57 11.47
CA GLY A 14 -4.82 -5.38 10.90
C GLY A 14 -5.01 -5.24 9.39
N VAL A 15 -4.91 -6.35 8.64
CA VAL A 15 -5.20 -6.37 7.19
C VAL A 15 -6.64 -5.98 6.91
N VAL A 16 -7.60 -6.63 7.58
CA VAL A 16 -9.03 -6.36 7.41
C VAL A 16 -9.35 -4.91 7.78
N GLN A 17 -8.82 -4.43 8.90
CA GLN A 17 -8.97 -3.06 9.35
C GLN A 17 -8.39 -2.06 8.34
N GLY A 18 -7.23 -2.33 7.76
CA GLY A 18 -6.60 -1.47 6.76
C GLY A 18 -7.47 -1.29 5.51
N PHE A 19 -7.97 -2.39 4.93
CA PHE A 19 -8.90 -2.32 3.80
C PHE A 19 -10.22 -1.64 4.15
N PHE A 20 -10.79 -1.95 5.32
CA PHE A 20 -12.02 -1.32 5.80
C PHE A 20 -11.87 0.20 5.94
N LEU A 21 -10.79 0.66 6.56
CA LEU A 21 -10.51 2.09 6.72
C LEU A 21 -10.28 2.77 5.37
N ALA A 22 -9.60 2.13 4.42
CA ALA A 22 -9.44 2.66 3.07
C ALA A 22 -10.81 2.87 2.39
N LEU A 23 -11.74 1.92 2.53
CA LEU A 23 -13.10 2.05 2.00
C LEU A 23 -13.87 3.19 2.66
N VAL A 24 -13.82 3.29 4.00
CA VAL A 24 -14.47 4.36 4.76
C VAL A 24 -13.94 5.72 4.34
N LEU A 25 -12.62 5.89 4.25
CA LEU A 25 -12.00 7.16 3.87
C LEU A 25 -12.33 7.55 2.42
N THR A 26 -12.39 6.57 1.50
CA THR A 26 -12.75 6.81 0.09
C THR A 26 -14.21 7.26 -0.07
N THR A 27 -15.10 6.78 0.79
CA THR A 27 -16.54 7.09 0.75
C THR A 27 -16.95 8.23 1.67
N ALA A 28 -16.05 8.69 2.56
CA ALA A 28 -16.31 9.78 3.48
C ALA A 28 -16.59 11.09 2.71
N LYS A 29 -17.73 11.71 3.00
CA LYS A 29 -18.17 12.99 2.39
C LYS A 29 -17.56 14.23 3.04
N ASN A 30 -16.43 14.08 3.74
CA ASN A 30 -15.77 15.21 4.38
C ASN A 30 -15.03 16.07 3.34
N GLY A 31 -14.79 17.35 3.64
CA GLY A 31 -14.10 18.29 2.72
C GLY A 31 -12.64 17.94 2.42
N LYS A 32 -12.11 16.83 2.96
CA LYS A 32 -10.71 16.36 2.83
C LYS A 32 -10.55 15.25 1.79
N ARG A 33 -11.35 15.28 0.72
CA ARG A 33 -11.43 14.21 -0.29
C ARG A 33 -10.08 13.79 -0.87
N LYS A 34 -9.16 14.74 -1.11
CA LYS A 34 -7.82 14.47 -1.65
C LYS A 34 -6.91 13.76 -0.63
N SER A 35 -6.80 14.27 0.58
CA SER A 35 -6.01 13.67 1.67
C SER A 35 -6.51 12.26 2.01
N ASN A 36 -7.84 12.08 2.10
CA ASN A 36 -8.43 10.76 2.34
C ASN A 36 -8.11 9.78 1.21
N GLY A 37 -8.14 10.22 -0.05
CA GLY A 37 -7.79 9.36 -1.19
C GLY A 37 -6.34 8.87 -1.12
N ILE A 38 -5.39 9.76 -0.78
CA ILE A 38 -3.97 9.40 -0.62
C ILE A 38 -3.79 8.43 0.54
N LEU A 39 -4.43 8.70 1.69
CA LEU A 39 -4.37 7.82 2.86
C LEU A 39 -5.00 6.45 2.58
N SER A 40 -6.09 6.42 1.83
CA SER A 40 -6.74 5.16 1.42
C SER A 40 -5.80 4.32 0.55
N ALA A 41 -5.14 4.95 -0.43
CA ALA A 41 -4.14 4.26 -1.24
C ALA A 41 -2.99 3.70 -0.40
N LEU A 42 -2.50 4.48 0.58
CA LEU A 42 -1.45 4.03 1.49
C LEU A 42 -1.89 2.81 2.32
N LEU A 43 -3.11 2.84 2.87
CA LEU A 43 -3.66 1.72 3.64
C LEU A 43 -3.83 0.45 2.80
N ILE A 44 -4.25 0.59 1.53
CA ILE A 44 -4.33 -0.54 0.60
C ILE A 44 -2.94 -1.12 0.34
N VAL A 45 -1.95 -0.29 0.02
CA VAL A 45 -0.57 -0.73 -0.21
C VAL A 45 0.00 -1.46 1.00
N LEU A 46 -0.22 -0.94 2.21
CA LEU A 46 0.22 -1.58 3.45
C LEU A 46 -0.49 -2.92 3.67
N SER A 47 -1.81 -2.97 3.49
CA SER A 47 -2.60 -4.19 3.67
C SER A 47 -2.18 -5.29 2.69
N VAL A 48 -2.00 -4.95 1.40
CA VAL A 48 -1.47 -5.87 0.37
C VAL A 48 -0.06 -6.34 0.73
N SER A 49 0.80 -5.45 1.23
CA SER A 49 2.16 -5.81 1.65
C SER A 49 2.16 -6.81 2.80
N ILE A 50 1.24 -6.67 3.77
CA ILE A 50 1.09 -7.61 4.89
C ILE A 50 0.54 -8.94 4.39
N VAL A 51 -0.55 -8.94 3.61
CA VAL A 51 -1.13 -10.14 2.98
C VAL A 51 -0.05 -10.94 2.27
N HIS A 52 0.68 -10.31 1.35
CA HIS A 52 1.74 -10.98 0.63
C HIS A 52 2.83 -11.54 1.55
N SER A 53 3.20 -10.81 2.60
CA SER A 53 4.22 -11.29 3.55
C SER A 53 3.77 -12.55 4.29
N VAL A 54 2.50 -12.64 4.65
CA VAL A 54 1.95 -13.80 5.36
C VAL A 54 1.77 -14.98 4.41
N PHE A 55 1.24 -14.76 3.20
CA PHE A 55 0.93 -15.83 2.26
C PHE A 55 2.15 -16.38 1.51
N LEU A 56 3.17 -15.54 1.19
CA LEU A 56 4.38 -16.03 0.51
C LEU A 56 5.50 -16.47 1.45
N ALA A 57 5.47 -16.12 2.74
CA ALA A 57 6.44 -16.66 3.69
C ALA A 57 6.36 -18.20 3.83
N GLY A 58 5.23 -18.82 3.45
CA GLY A 58 5.03 -20.26 3.49
C GLY A 58 5.30 -21.00 2.18
N ASN A 59 5.38 -20.32 1.03
CA ASN A 59 5.50 -20.95 -0.29
C ASN A 59 6.63 -20.30 -1.09
N VAL A 60 7.84 -20.86 -0.95
CA VAL A 60 9.07 -20.38 -1.61
C VAL A 60 9.07 -20.56 -3.13
N ASP A 61 8.17 -21.39 -3.66
CA ASP A 61 8.12 -21.78 -5.07
C ASP A 61 7.10 -20.98 -5.91
N ILE A 62 6.47 -19.94 -5.35
CA ILE A 62 5.58 -19.08 -6.14
C ILE A 62 6.45 -18.04 -6.88
N PRO A 63 6.54 -18.08 -8.23
CA PRO A 63 7.37 -17.14 -9.00
C PRO A 63 6.86 -15.68 -8.93
N TYR A 64 5.64 -15.50 -8.42
CA TYR A 64 4.95 -14.21 -8.33
C TYR A 64 5.39 -13.40 -7.11
N LYS A 65 6.46 -12.64 -7.27
CA LYS A 65 6.96 -11.65 -6.31
C LYS A 65 6.11 -10.36 -6.26
N ILE A 66 4.79 -10.50 -6.13
CA ILE A 66 3.81 -9.41 -6.28
C ILE A 66 4.09 -8.22 -5.35
N LYS A 67 4.65 -8.42 -4.16
CA LYS A 67 4.91 -7.35 -3.15
C LYS A 67 6.04 -6.40 -3.50
N GLU A 68 7.02 -6.86 -4.25
CA GLU A 68 8.30 -6.16 -4.40
C GLU A 68 8.17 -4.75 -5.00
N PRO A 69 7.26 -4.47 -5.95
CA PRO A 69 7.03 -3.09 -6.38
C PRO A 69 6.24 -2.28 -5.34
N PHE A 70 5.18 -2.82 -4.71
CA PHE A 70 4.26 -2.01 -3.90
C PHE A 70 4.88 -1.39 -2.65
N ILE A 71 5.93 -2.00 -2.08
CA ILE A 71 6.64 -1.40 -0.94
C ILE A 71 7.25 -0.04 -1.29
N LEU A 72 7.61 0.17 -2.57
CA LEU A 72 8.16 1.42 -3.08
C LEU A 72 7.12 2.55 -3.12
N LEU A 73 5.82 2.25 -3.00
CA LEU A 73 4.76 3.26 -2.92
C LEU A 73 4.55 3.83 -1.52
N ILE A 74 5.00 3.14 -0.46
CA ILE A 74 4.74 3.56 0.93
C ILE A 74 5.31 4.96 1.19
N GLY A 75 6.58 5.17 0.88
CA GLY A 75 7.27 6.45 1.07
C GLY A 75 6.62 7.61 0.29
N PRO A 76 6.46 7.48 -1.04
CA PRO A 76 5.80 8.49 -1.86
C PRO A 76 4.37 8.82 -1.39
N LEU A 77 3.55 7.82 -1.09
CA LEU A 77 2.17 8.05 -0.63
C LEU A 77 2.14 8.74 0.74
N LEU A 78 3.03 8.36 1.66
CA LEU A 78 3.16 9.02 2.96
C LEU A 78 3.60 10.48 2.81
N LEU A 79 4.58 10.75 1.94
CA LEU A 79 5.03 12.12 1.64
C LEU A 79 3.90 12.97 1.06
N LEU A 80 3.15 12.44 0.09
CA LEU A 80 2.01 13.14 -0.52
C LEU A 80 0.91 13.41 0.51
N TYR A 81 0.64 12.46 1.42
CA TYR A 81 -0.34 12.62 2.48
C TYR A 81 0.05 13.74 3.46
N ILE A 82 1.30 13.72 3.95
CA ILE A 82 1.81 14.74 4.87
C ILE A 82 1.82 16.13 4.21
N ARG A 83 2.27 16.22 2.95
CA ARG A 83 2.25 17.48 2.20
C ARG A 83 0.84 18.05 2.07
N GLU A 84 -0.13 17.20 1.70
CA GLU A 84 -1.53 17.60 1.59
C GLU A 84 -2.11 18.07 2.93
N LEU A 85 -1.64 17.53 4.06
CA LEU A 85 -2.11 17.92 5.39
C LEU A 85 -1.51 19.25 5.87
N ILE A 86 -0.22 19.50 5.59
CA ILE A 86 0.52 20.66 6.11
C ILE A 86 0.40 21.88 5.18
N SER A 87 0.51 21.67 3.87
CA SER A 87 0.50 22.74 2.87
C SER A 87 -0.20 22.25 1.60
N PRO A 88 -1.55 22.28 1.59
CA PRO A 88 -2.33 21.83 0.45
C PRO A 88 -1.94 22.65 -0.79
N ARG A 89 -1.37 21.98 -1.78
CA ARG A 89 -1.02 22.58 -3.07
C ARG A 89 -1.51 21.73 -4.23
N ARG A 90 -1.55 22.32 -5.42
CA ARG A 90 -1.82 21.57 -6.65
C ARG A 90 -0.72 20.52 -6.85
N PHE A 91 -1.13 19.32 -7.24
CA PHE A 91 -0.20 18.26 -7.60
C PHE A 91 0.61 18.71 -8.82
N ILE A 92 1.94 18.61 -8.74
CA ILE A 92 2.83 18.98 -9.84
C ILE A 92 3.55 17.74 -10.37
N LEU A 93 4.09 17.83 -11.58
CA LEU A 93 4.78 16.69 -12.22
C LEU A 93 5.95 16.16 -11.36
N SER A 94 6.64 17.05 -10.64
CA SER A 94 7.71 16.65 -9.71
C SER A 94 7.21 15.74 -8.58
N ASP A 95 5.95 15.85 -8.16
CA ASP A 95 5.37 14.96 -7.15
C ASP A 95 5.21 13.53 -7.72
N ALA A 96 4.92 13.39 -9.02
CA ALA A 96 4.83 12.10 -9.70
C ALA A 96 6.19 11.43 -9.93
N LEU A 97 7.30 12.19 -9.96
CA LEU A 97 8.65 11.61 -10.11
C LEU A 97 9.00 10.66 -8.96
N HIS A 98 8.43 10.86 -7.76
CA HIS A 98 8.60 9.94 -6.64
C HIS A 98 7.97 8.55 -6.87
N LEU A 99 7.09 8.41 -7.86
CA LEU A 99 6.50 7.13 -8.27
C LEU A 99 7.37 6.38 -9.29
N ILE A 100 8.42 7.00 -9.84
CA ILE A 100 9.30 6.37 -10.84
C ILE A 100 9.92 5.05 -10.34
N PRO A 101 10.47 4.96 -9.11
CA PRO A 101 11.04 3.70 -8.63
C PRO A 101 10.01 2.56 -8.65
N PHE A 102 8.78 2.83 -8.23
CA PHE A 102 7.67 1.88 -8.33
C PHE A 102 7.38 1.49 -9.78
N LEU A 103 7.18 2.49 -10.67
CA LEU A 103 6.81 2.24 -12.07
C LEU A 103 7.87 1.44 -12.82
N LEU A 104 9.16 1.77 -12.65
CA LEU A 104 10.25 1.03 -13.28
C LEU A 104 10.27 -0.42 -12.80
N PHE A 105 10.21 -0.65 -11.49
CA PHE A 105 10.26 -2.00 -10.94
C PHE A 105 9.04 -2.82 -11.36
N PHE A 106 7.85 -2.21 -11.29
CA PHE A 106 6.58 -2.80 -11.70
C PHE A 106 6.60 -3.19 -13.18
N LEU A 107 7.02 -2.30 -14.09
CA LEU A 107 7.06 -2.58 -15.53
C LEU A 107 8.08 -3.66 -15.91
N ILE A 108 9.25 -3.68 -15.25
CA ILE A 108 10.28 -4.70 -15.51
C ILE A 108 9.82 -6.09 -15.04
N HIS A 109 9.07 -6.16 -13.93
CA HIS A 109 8.72 -7.44 -13.30
C HIS A 109 7.32 -7.94 -13.69
N ILE A 110 6.45 -7.11 -14.26
CA ILE A 110 5.15 -7.54 -14.81
C ILE A 110 5.29 -8.73 -15.78
N PRO A 111 6.21 -8.72 -16.78
CA PRO A 111 6.35 -9.83 -17.71
C PRO A 111 6.63 -11.15 -16.99
N ALA A 112 7.49 -11.13 -15.96
CA ALA A 112 7.79 -12.30 -15.15
C ALA A 112 6.62 -12.74 -14.24
N MET A 113 5.57 -11.93 -14.09
CA MET A 113 4.35 -12.29 -13.35
C MET A 113 3.21 -12.79 -14.24
N ILE A 114 3.34 -12.75 -15.56
CA ILE A 114 2.28 -13.15 -16.50
C ILE A 114 2.65 -14.44 -17.26
N PHE A 115 3.93 -14.80 -17.32
CA PHE A 115 4.45 -16.04 -17.91
C PHE A 115 4.99 -16.98 -16.83
#